data_AF-A0A535BF18-F1
#
_entry.id   AF-A0A535BF18-F1
#
_cell.length_a   1.000
_cell.length_b   1.000
_cell.length_c   1.000
_cell.angle_alpha   90.00
_cell.angle_beta   90.00
_cell.angle_gamma   90.00
#
_symmetry.space_group_name_H-M   'P 1'
#
loop_
_entity.id
_entity.type
_entity.pdbx_description
1 polymer ?
#
loop_
_entity_poly.entity_id
_entity_poly.type
_entity_poly.pdbx_seq_one_letter_code
_entity_poly.pdbx_strand_id
1 'polypeptide(L)'
;MIGNSLRWELNAFVGFIERQKNLYRRYWLWEAVWLLYNLVSVLSIGYLAAGLSTLGLEPGQANLHQTQLYLLVGALLWTYLSLVFFEIAFAITWERWEGTIEYTFMAPIKRLTHLLGMSAASLIYGIARTVAIGFALIFFFNLDLSHANWLTALAIFAAATLPLLGLGIFTSVLPLLSPEKGEQMAFAVQGVLLLISGVYYPISVLPAPLHFVGILSPLTYTLSGVRESLLHGLSLAGALPDIGILLLMGVILVPASVWCFNRAEVRAKRLGLLKRSG
;
A
#
# COMPACT_ATOMS: atom_id res chain seq x y z
N MET A 1 31.23 16.78 13.23
CA MET A 1 30.24 17.50 12.41
C MET A 1 29.09 16.62 11.87
N ILE A 2 29.06 15.30 12.10
CA ILE A 2 27.99 14.39 11.63
C ILE A 2 26.73 14.42 12.54
N GLY A 3 26.87 14.82 13.82
CA GLY A 3 25.76 14.83 14.78
C GLY A 3 24.65 15.86 14.48
N ASN A 4 24.98 16.99 13.82
CA ASN A 4 23.98 17.99 13.44
C ASN A 4 23.19 17.61 12.18
N SER A 5 23.77 16.85 11.25
CA SER A 5 23.07 16.45 10.02
C SER A 5 22.01 15.39 10.29
N LEU A 6 22.29 14.41 11.16
CA LEU A 6 21.32 13.37 11.51
C LEU A 6 20.11 13.94 12.28
N ARG A 7 20.35 14.82 13.26
CA ARG A 7 19.27 15.51 14.00
C ARG A 7 18.42 16.36 13.07
N TRP A 8 19.05 17.04 12.12
CA TRP A 8 18.35 17.85 11.13
C TRP A 8 17.49 16.98 10.18
N GLU A 9 18.00 15.83 9.73
CA GLU A 9 17.24 14.87 8.94
C GLU A 9 16.08 14.24 9.72
N LEU A 10 16.29 13.91 11.00
CA LEU A 10 15.21 13.40 11.86
C LEU A 10 14.12 14.46 12.08
N ASN A 11 14.50 15.70 12.32
CA ASN A 11 13.54 16.80 12.45
C ASN A 11 12.78 17.05 11.14
N ALA A 12 13.45 16.96 10.00
CA ALA A 12 12.81 17.05 8.69
C ALA A 12 11.82 15.89 8.46
N PHE A 13 12.21 14.66 8.82
CA PHE A 13 11.34 13.48 8.74
C PHE A 13 10.05 13.67 9.55
N VAL A 14 10.18 14.12 10.81
CA VAL A 14 9.02 14.43 11.66
C VAL A 14 8.19 15.58 11.07
N GLY A 15 8.84 16.63 10.55
CA GLY A 15 8.16 17.75 9.89
C GLY A 15 7.31 17.32 8.69
N PHE A 16 7.75 16.33 7.91
CA PHE A 16 6.94 15.79 6.81
C PHE A 16 5.76 14.96 7.30
N ILE A 17 5.88 14.24 8.41
CA ILE A 17 4.75 13.55 9.05
C ILE A 17 3.72 14.58 9.54
N GLU A 18 4.17 15.66 10.17
CA GLU A 18 3.29 16.74 10.62
C GLU A 18 2.61 17.47 9.45
N ARG A 19 3.33 17.68 8.33
CA ARG A 19 2.75 18.18 7.08
C ARG A 19 1.59 17.30 6.63
N GLN A 20 1.80 15.99 6.52
CA GLN A 20 0.75 15.05 6.09
C GLN A 20 -0.43 15.04 7.06
N LYS A 21 -0.17 15.01 8.37
CA LYS A 21 -1.22 15.10 9.40
C LYS A 21 -2.06 16.38 9.24
N ASN A 22 -1.42 17.51 8.98
CA ASN A 22 -2.12 18.77 8.77
C ASN A 22 -2.90 18.80 7.46
N LEU A 23 -2.41 18.16 6.40
CA LEU A 23 -3.15 18.00 5.15
C LEU A 23 -4.39 17.13 5.35
N TYR A 24 -4.27 15.97 5.99
CA TYR A 24 -5.42 15.12 6.31
C TYR A 24 -6.44 15.85 7.20
N ARG A 25 -5.98 16.64 8.19
CA ARG A 25 -6.86 17.44 9.04
C ARG A 25 -7.56 18.56 8.26
N ARG A 26 -6.85 19.23 7.34
CA ARG A 26 -7.38 20.33 6.53
C ARG A 26 -8.40 19.82 5.51
N TYR A 27 -8.10 18.69 4.87
CA TYR A 27 -8.92 18.07 3.81
C TYR A 27 -9.73 16.87 4.32
N TRP A 28 -10.11 16.87 5.60
CA TRP A 28 -10.80 15.74 6.23
C TRP A 28 -12.12 15.35 5.54
N LEU A 29 -12.81 16.31 4.90
CA LEU A 29 -14.01 16.03 4.11
C LEU A 29 -13.70 15.15 2.91
N TRP A 30 -12.58 15.40 2.22
CA TRP A 30 -12.14 14.56 1.11
C TRP A 30 -11.73 13.16 1.59
N GLU A 31 -11.07 13.08 2.75
CA GLU A 31 -10.76 11.79 3.37
C GLU A 31 -12.04 11.01 3.73
N ALA A 32 -13.09 11.70 4.21
CA ALA A 32 -14.38 11.06 4.48
C ALA A 32 -15.06 10.54 3.21
N VAL A 33 -14.99 11.28 2.09
CA VAL A 33 -15.47 10.82 0.77
C VAL A 33 -14.73 9.57 0.33
N TRP A 34 -13.40 9.57 0.42
CA TRP A 34 -12.58 8.41 0.08
C TRP A 34 -12.84 7.23 1.00
N LEU A 35 -13.03 7.46 2.30
CA LEU A 35 -13.39 6.42 3.27
C LEU A 35 -14.73 5.80 2.91
N LEU A 36 -15.74 6.61 2.58
CA LEU A 36 -17.05 6.14 2.11
C LEU A 36 -16.91 5.32 0.82
N TYR A 37 -16.13 5.80 -0.15
CA TYR A 37 -15.89 5.06 -1.40
C TYR A 37 -15.28 3.67 -1.14
N ASN A 38 -14.25 3.60 -0.30
CA ASN A 38 -13.62 2.33 0.06
C ASN A 38 -14.59 1.43 0.84
N LEU A 39 -15.35 1.99 1.78
CA LEU A 39 -16.35 1.25 2.53
C LEU A 39 -17.39 0.63 1.58
N VAL A 40 -17.97 1.44 0.70
CA VAL A 40 -18.94 0.97 -0.31
C VAL A 40 -18.31 -0.12 -1.19
N SER A 41 -17.07 0.08 -1.65
CA SER A 41 -16.38 -0.90 -2.50
C SER A 41 -16.18 -2.24 -1.80
N VAL A 42 -15.75 -2.25 -0.53
CA VAL A 42 -15.57 -3.49 0.25
C VAL A 42 -16.92 -4.14 0.55
N LEU A 43 -17.94 -3.35 0.93
CA LEU A 43 -19.30 -3.86 1.14
C LEU A 43 -19.86 -4.48 -0.16
N SER A 44 -19.68 -3.83 -1.31
CA SER A 44 -20.09 -4.36 -2.61
C SER A 44 -19.44 -5.71 -2.92
N ILE A 45 -18.16 -5.88 -2.61
CA ILE A 45 -17.47 -7.18 -2.77
C ILE A 45 -18.04 -8.21 -1.79
N GLY A 46 -18.32 -7.83 -0.55
CA GLY A 46 -18.96 -8.70 0.44
C GLY A 46 -20.35 -9.17 0.01
N TYR A 47 -21.16 -8.28 -0.56
CA TYR A 47 -22.48 -8.61 -1.09
C TYR A 47 -22.41 -9.35 -2.43
N LEU A 48 -21.38 -9.13 -3.26
CA LEU A 48 -21.11 -9.95 -4.44
C LEU A 48 -20.84 -11.40 -4.03
N ALA A 49 -20.02 -11.60 -3.00
CA ALA A 49 -19.75 -12.92 -2.44
C ALA A 49 -21.03 -13.58 -1.91
N ALA A 50 -21.88 -12.83 -1.20
CA ALA A 50 -23.18 -13.32 -0.75
C ALA A 50 -24.14 -13.60 -1.93
N GLY A 51 -24.10 -12.80 -3.01
CA GLY A 51 -24.96 -12.95 -4.19
C GLY A 51 -24.60 -14.14 -5.09
N LEU A 52 -23.34 -14.60 -5.06
CA LEU A 52 -22.96 -15.86 -5.73
C LEU A 52 -23.79 -17.05 -5.23
N SER A 53 -24.21 -17.01 -3.96
CA SER A 53 -25.06 -18.04 -3.36
C SER A 53 -26.49 -18.07 -3.93
N THR A 54 -27.06 -16.91 -4.26
CA THR A 54 -28.45 -16.81 -4.74
C THR A 54 -28.57 -17.15 -6.23
N LEU A 55 -27.47 -17.04 -6.97
CA LEU A 55 -27.40 -17.37 -8.40
C LEU A 55 -27.20 -18.87 -8.67
N GLY A 56 -27.04 -19.70 -7.64
CA GLY A 56 -26.88 -21.15 -7.79
C GLY A 56 -25.59 -21.59 -8.49
N LEU A 57 -24.58 -20.71 -8.53
CA LEU A 57 -23.29 -20.94 -9.21
C LEU A 57 -22.28 -21.73 -8.36
N GLU A 58 -22.64 -22.17 -7.15
CA GLU A 58 -21.79 -23.03 -6.33
C GLU A 58 -22.32 -24.48 -6.26
N PRO A 59 -21.60 -25.47 -6.85
CA PRO A 59 -21.88 -26.87 -6.66
C PRO A 59 -21.25 -27.35 -5.33
N GLY A 60 -22.00 -27.21 -4.24
CA GLY A 60 -21.68 -27.80 -2.94
C GLY A 60 -21.67 -26.80 -1.79
N GLN A 61 -22.39 -27.12 -0.71
CA GLN A 61 -22.52 -26.34 0.54
C GLN A 61 -21.20 -26.12 1.32
N ALA A 62 -20.03 -26.39 0.72
CA ALA A 62 -18.74 -26.22 1.35
C ALA A 62 -18.34 -24.72 1.36
N ASN A 63 -18.77 -24.07 2.45
CA ASN A 63 -18.19 -22.87 3.03
C ASN A 63 -18.40 -21.53 2.31
N LEU A 64 -19.65 -21.23 1.89
CA LEU A 64 -20.11 -19.90 1.48
C LEU A 64 -19.62 -18.78 2.42
N HIS A 65 -19.69 -19.02 3.73
CA HIS A 65 -19.21 -18.09 4.74
C HIS A 65 -17.68 -17.88 4.64
N GLN A 66 -16.91 -18.95 4.42
CA GLN A 66 -15.45 -18.85 4.26
C GLN A 66 -15.06 -18.13 2.97
N THR A 67 -15.78 -18.35 1.86
CA THR A 67 -15.57 -17.61 0.61
C THR A 67 -15.85 -16.12 0.80
N GLN A 68 -16.94 -15.78 1.49
CA GLN A 68 -17.26 -14.40 1.84
C GLN A 68 -16.20 -13.77 2.74
N LEU A 69 -15.76 -14.47 3.79
CA LEU A 69 -14.68 -14.02 4.67
C LEU A 69 -13.36 -13.83 3.90
N TYR A 70 -13.02 -14.76 3.01
CA TYR A 70 -11.82 -14.70 2.18
C TYR A 70 -11.81 -13.42 1.32
N LEU A 71 -12.92 -13.14 0.63
CA LEU A 71 -13.07 -11.98 -0.24
C LEU A 71 -13.12 -10.66 0.54
N LEU A 72 -13.82 -10.62 1.69
CA LEU A 72 -13.89 -9.44 2.54
C LEU A 72 -12.53 -9.08 3.14
N VAL A 73 -11.81 -10.06 3.68
CA VAL A 73 -10.46 -9.86 4.21
C VAL A 73 -9.52 -9.43 3.09
N GLY A 74 -9.57 -10.09 1.93
CA GLY A 74 -8.80 -9.68 0.76
C GLY A 74 -9.07 -8.24 0.34
N ALA A 75 -10.34 -7.85 0.19
CA ALA A 75 -10.74 -6.51 -0.18
C ALA A 75 -10.29 -5.46 0.85
N LEU A 76 -10.45 -5.73 2.15
CA LEU A 76 -9.98 -4.87 3.23
C LEU A 76 -8.46 -4.66 3.15
N LEU A 77 -7.70 -5.75 3.01
CA LEU A 77 -6.25 -5.69 2.87
C LEU A 77 -5.84 -4.93 1.60
N TRP A 78 -6.56 -5.12 0.50
CA TRP A 78 -6.30 -4.37 -0.72
C TRP A 78 -6.53 -2.87 -0.55
N THR A 79 -7.59 -2.43 0.15
CA THR A 79 -7.80 -0.99 0.40
C THR A 79 -6.65 -0.35 1.17
N TYR A 80 -6.03 -1.10 2.09
CA TYR A 80 -4.83 -0.68 2.80
C TYR A 80 -3.62 -0.57 1.88
N LEU A 81 -3.29 -1.67 1.19
CA LEU A 81 -2.10 -1.79 0.35
C LEU A 81 -2.13 -0.78 -0.81
N SER A 82 -3.30 -0.65 -1.45
CA SER A 82 -3.50 0.31 -2.54
C SER A 82 -3.36 1.76 -2.07
N LEU A 83 -3.88 2.10 -0.88
CA LEU A 83 -3.73 3.43 -0.30
C LEU A 83 -2.27 3.77 -0.01
N VAL A 84 -1.56 2.90 0.71
CA VAL A 84 -0.14 3.15 1.05
C VAL A 84 0.69 3.30 -0.22
N PHE A 85 0.48 2.41 -1.20
CA PHE A 85 1.13 2.51 -2.50
C PHE A 85 0.80 3.83 -3.21
N PHE A 86 -0.47 4.23 -3.22
CA PHE A 86 -0.95 5.44 -3.88
C PHE A 86 -0.32 6.70 -3.28
N GLU A 87 -0.34 6.85 -1.96
CA GLU A 87 0.26 8.01 -1.27
C GLU A 87 1.74 8.19 -1.61
N ILE A 88 2.49 7.09 -1.73
CA ILE A 88 3.93 7.12 -2.01
C ILE A 88 4.20 7.34 -3.51
N ALA A 89 3.54 6.56 -4.37
CA ALA A 89 3.78 6.61 -5.82
C ALA A 89 3.35 7.94 -6.44
N PHE A 90 2.31 8.58 -5.89
CA PHE A 90 1.75 9.83 -6.40
C PHE A 90 2.28 11.06 -5.66
N ALA A 91 3.15 10.91 -4.66
CA ALA A 91 3.70 12.04 -3.90
C ALA A 91 4.30 13.14 -4.79
N ILE A 92 5.05 12.76 -5.83
CA ILE A 92 5.65 13.73 -6.77
C ILE A 92 4.58 14.40 -7.63
N THR A 93 3.58 13.65 -8.06
CA THR A 93 2.44 14.17 -8.81
C THR A 93 1.75 15.24 -7.97
N TRP A 94 1.44 14.95 -6.70
CA TRP A 94 0.83 15.91 -5.79
C TRP A 94 1.66 17.17 -5.59
N GLU A 95 2.97 17.05 -5.31
CA GLU A 95 3.85 18.22 -5.20
C GLU A 95 3.91 19.05 -6.48
N ARG A 96 3.79 18.40 -7.64
CA ARG A 96 3.74 19.09 -8.94
C ARG A 96 2.42 19.82 -9.14
N TRP A 97 1.29 19.20 -8.79
CA TRP A 97 -0.04 19.82 -8.85
C TRP A 97 -0.15 21.03 -7.90
N GLU A 98 0.46 20.93 -6.71
CA GLU A 98 0.56 22.01 -5.74
C GLU A 98 1.53 23.13 -6.16
N GLY A 99 2.40 22.88 -7.16
CA GLY A 99 3.47 23.81 -7.55
C GLY A 99 4.60 23.91 -6.53
N THR A 100 4.67 22.97 -5.57
CA THR A 100 5.68 22.94 -4.50
C THR A 100 6.93 22.17 -4.89
N ILE A 101 6.87 21.39 -5.98
CA ILE A 101 7.96 20.52 -6.43
C ILE A 101 9.31 21.26 -6.52
N GLU A 102 9.38 22.41 -7.17
CA GLU A 102 10.63 23.17 -7.32
C GLU A 102 11.23 23.56 -5.96
N TYR A 103 10.40 24.05 -5.03
CA TYR A 103 10.82 24.40 -3.68
C TYR A 103 11.32 23.18 -2.90
N THR A 104 10.61 22.05 -2.99
CA THR A 104 11.06 20.83 -2.32
C THR A 104 12.36 20.31 -2.94
N PHE A 105 12.60 20.50 -4.25
CA PHE A 105 13.82 20.10 -4.95
C PHE A 105 15.01 21.05 -4.72
N MET A 106 14.75 22.29 -4.29
CA MET A 106 15.74 23.28 -3.89
C MET A 106 16.10 23.22 -2.40
N ALA A 107 15.21 22.67 -1.56
CA ALA A 107 15.47 22.51 -0.14
C ALA A 107 16.70 21.61 0.10
N PRO A 108 17.59 21.92 1.05
CA PRO A 108 18.82 21.15 1.30
C PRO A 108 18.56 19.78 1.98
N ILE A 109 17.37 19.19 1.81
CA ILE A 109 16.93 17.96 2.49
C ILE A 109 17.14 16.75 1.57
N LYS A 110 17.66 15.64 2.11
CA LYS A 110 17.75 14.39 1.36
C LYS A 110 16.35 13.92 0.95
N ARG A 111 16.18 13.56 -0.32
CA ARG A 111 14.89 13.07 -0.84
C ARG A 111 14.42 11.79 -0.17
N LEU A 112 15.35 10.95 0.26
CA LEU A 112 15.03 9.78 1.04
C LEU A 112 14.29 10.12 2.33
N THR A 113 14.71 11.17 3.04
CA THR A 113 14.05 11.65 4.27
C THR A 113 12.62 12.11 4.00
N HIS A 114 12.40 12.80 2.87
CA HIS A 114 11.08 13.23 2.45
C HIS A 114 10.15 12.05 2.14
N LEU A 115 10.60 11.14 1.28
CA LEU A 115 9.83 9.97 0.87
C LEU A 115 9.53 9.05 2.06
N LEU A 116 10.52 8.79 2.92
CA LEU A 116 10.32 8.00 4.13
C LEU A 116 9.34 8.67 5.09
N GLY A 117 9.41 10.00 5.26
CA GLY A 117 8.50 10.75 6.13
C GLY A 117 7.05 10.68 5.66
N MET A 118 6.81 10.91 4.36
CA MET A 118 5.48 10.75 3.76
C MET A 118 4.97 9.32 3.90
N SER A 119 5.84 8.34 3.70
CA SER A 119 5.44 6.95 3.77
C SER A 119 5.13 6.47 5.18
N ALA A 120 5.86 6.97 6.19
CA ALA A 120 5.55 6.70 7.59
C ALA A 120 4.19 7.30 7.98
N ALA A 121 3.87 8.51 7.48
CA ALA A 121 2.58 9.12 7.69
C ALA A 121 1.44 8.35 7.01
N SER A 122 1.64 7.94 5.74
CA SER A 122 0.64 7.17 5.00
C SER A 122 0.41 5.78 5.60
N LEU A 123 1.43 5.18 6.21
CA LEU A 123 1.30 3.92 6.94
C LEU A 123 0.38 4.06 8.16
N ILE A 124 0.63 5.05 9.01
CA ILE A 124 -0.17 5.32 10.21
C ILE A 124 -1.62 5.63 9.80
N TYR A 125 -1.78 6.46 8.77
CA TYR A 125 -3.09 6.82 8.24
C TYR A 125 -3.82 5.62 7.64
N GLY A 126 -3.12 4.79 6.85
CA GLY A 126 -3.64 3.56 6.27
C GLY A 126 -4.15 2.61 7.33
N ILE A 127 -3.38 2.38 8.42
CA ILE A 127 -3.81 1.52 9.53
C ILE A 127 -5.10 2.06 10.15
N ALA A 128 -5.15 3.35 10.47
CA ALA A 128 -6.33 3.98 11.06
C ALA A 128 -7.58 3.81 10.17
N ARG A 129 -7.43 4.01 8.86
CA ARG A 129 -8.52 3.85 7.89
C ARG A 129 -8.96 2.39 7.74
N THR A 130 -8.03 1.45 7.70
CA THR A 130 -8.34 0.02 7.63
C THR A 130 -9.06 -0.47 8.88
N VAL A 131 -8.65 0.00 10.06
CA VAL A 131 -9.36 -0.28 11.31
C VAL A 131 -10.79 0.27 11.28
N ALA A 132 -10.98 1.51 10.80
CA ALA A 132 -12.30 2.10 10.67
C ALA A 132 -13.22 1.31 9.73
N ILE A 133 -12.71 0.87 8.57
CA ILE A 133 -13.47 0.03 7.64
C ILE A 133 -13.72 -1.35 8.27
N GLY A 134 -12.73 -1.94 8.94
CA GLY A 134 -12.85 -3.23 9.62
C GLY A 134 -13.96 -3.25 10.67
N PHE A 135 -14.09 -2.19 11.48
CA PHE A 135 -15.21 -2.05 12.43
C PHE A 135 -16.57 -2.02 11.73
N ALA A 136 -16.68 -1.32 10.61
CA ALA A 136 -17.91 -1.33 9.83
C ALA A 136 -18.23 -2.73 9.29
N LEU A 137 -17.24 -3.50 8.82
CA LEU A 137 -17.46 -4.86 8.34
C LEU A 137 -17.93 -5.81 9.45
N ILE A 138 -17.35 -5.70 10.66
CA ILE A 138 -17.82 -6.48 11.82
C ILE A 138 -19.29 -6.17 12.09
N PHE A 139 -19.68 -4.89 12.02
CA PHE A 139 -21.06 -4.46 12.24
C PHE A 139 -22.04 -4.97 11.16
N PHE A 140 -21.66 -4.93 9.88
CA PHE A 140 -22.55 -5.34 8.78
C PHE A 140 -22.61 -6.85 8.54
N PHE A 141 -21.51 -7.58 8.77
CA PHE A 141 -21.38 -8.99 8.40
C PHE A 141 -21.22 -9.95 9.59
N ASN A 142 -21.21 -9.46 10.84
CA ASN A 142 -21.00 -10.27 12.05
C ASN A 142 -19.80 -11.24 11.91
N LEU A 143 -18.65 -10.70 11.50
CA LEU A 143 -17.43 -11.48 11.27
C LEU A 143 -16.99 -12.16 12.57
N ASP A 144 -16.96 -13.49 12.59
CA ASP A 144 -16.39 -14.24 13.71
C ASP A 144 -14.87 -14.25 13.62
N LEU A 145 -14.23 -13.32 14.34
CA LEU A 145 -12.78 -13.17 14.44
C LEU A 145 -12.24 -13.69 15.78
N SER A 146 -12.99 -14.56 16.46
CA SER A 146 -12.62 -15.10 17.78
C SER A 146 -11.29 -15.87 17.78
N HIS A 147 -10.91 -16.45 16.64
CA HIS A 147 -9.62 -17.14 16.45
C HIS A 147 -8.51 -16.27 15.86
N ALA A 148 -8.77 -14.98 15.60
CA ALA A 148 -7.80 -14.12 14.92
C ALA A 148 -6.58 -13.80 15.80
N ASN A 149 -5.38 -14.01 15.25
CA ASN A 149 -4.15 -13.59 15.89
C ASN A 149 -3.76 -12.18 15.40
N TRP A 150 -4.25 -11.16 16.10
CA TRP A 150 -3.99 -9.75 15.77
C TRP A 150 -2.51 -9.38 15.84
N LEU A 151 -1.75 -10.01 16.75
CA LEU A 151 -0.32 -9.74 16.90
C LEU A 151 0.47 -10.22 15.68
N THR A 152 0.18 -11.43 15.19
CA THR A 152 0.81 -11.97 13.98
C THR A 152 0.44 -11.12 12.75
N ALA A 153 -0.82 -10.72 12.60
CA ALA A 153 -1.25 -9.86 11.51
C ALA A 153 -0.51 -8.51 11.52
N LEU A 154 -0.37 -7.89 12.69
CA LEU A 154 0.34 -6.63 12.86
C LEU A 154 1.85 -6.78 12.57
N ALA A 155 2.47 -7.90 12.97
CA ALA A 155 3.87 -8.19 12.67
C ALA A 155 4.11 -8.35 11.15
N ILE A 156 3.21 -9.03 10.44
CA ILE A 156 3.28 -9.17 8.98
C ILE A 156 3.10 -7.81 8.30
N PHE A 157 2.15 -6.99 8.75
CA PHE A 157 2.01 -5.62 8.26
C PHE A 157 3.27 -4.80 8.46
N ALA A 158 3.87 -4.85 9.65
CA ALA A 158 5.11 -4.15 9.95
C ALA A 158 6.25 -4.59 9.01
N ALA A 159 6.36 -5.89 8.73
CA ALA A 159 7.33 -6.43 7.79
C ALA A 159 7.04 -6.01 6.33
N ALA A 160 5.77 -6.00 5.93
CA ALA A 160 5.31 -5.61 4.59
C ALA A 160 5.55 -4.14 4.26
N THR A 161 5.73 -3.28 5.27
CA THR A 161 5.99 -1.86 5.05
C THR A 161 7.21 -1.64 4.17
N LEU A 162 8.34 -2.27 4.48
CA LEU A 162 9.61 -2.09 3.77
C LEU A 162 9.52 -2.38 2.25
N PRO A 163 9.03 -3.54 1.80
CA PRO A 163 8.91 -3.80 0.38
C PRO A 163 7.84 -2.90 -0.29
N LEU A 164 6.77 -2.51 0.41
CA LEU A 164 5.80 -1.54 -0.11
C LEU A 164 6.40 -0.14 -0.31
N LEU A 165 7.25 0.31 0.63
CA LEU A 165 8.05 1.52 0.48
C LEU A 165 8.92 1.44 -0.78
N GLY A 166 9.61 0.31 -0.96
CA GLY A 166 10.45 0.04 -2.12
C GLY A 166 9.67 0.19 -3.43
N LEU A 167 8.51 -0.49 -3.54
CA LEU A 167 7.66 -0.44 -4.73
C LEU A 167 7.04 0.94 -4.98
N GLY A 168 6.58 1.62 -3.93
CA GLY A 168 6.02 2.96 -4.05
C GLY A 168 7.06 3.98 -4.53
N ILE A 169 8.25 3.97 -3.93
CA ILE A 169 9.37 4.84 -4.34
C ILE A 169 9.79 4.52 -5.77
N PHE A 170 9.89 3.24 -6.14
CA PHE A 170 10.24 2.84 -7.50
C PHE A 170 9.20 3.34 -8.52
N THR A 171 7.91 3.22 -8.19
CA THR A 171 6.82 3.69 -9.06
C THR A 171 6.81 5.20 -9.19
N SER A 172 7.17 5.94 -8.13
CA SER A 172 7.24 7.41 -8.15
C SER A 172 8.25 7.96 -9.16
N VAL A 173 9.19 7.14 -9.67
CA VAL A 173 10.08 7.51 -10.79
C VAL A 173 9.31 7.82 -12.07
N LEU A 174 8.16 7.18 -12.28
CA LEU A 174 7.35 7.36 -13.48
C LEU A 174 6.77 8.79 -13.58
N PRO A 175 6.04 9.33 -12.58
CA PRO A 175 5.61 10.73 -12.57
C PRO A 175 6.75 11.75 -12.45
N LEU A 176 7.93 11.32 -11.98
CA LEU A 176 9.12 12.18 -12.01
C LEU A 176 9.63 12.42 -13.44
N LEU A 177 9.74 11.36 -14.24
CA LEU A 177 10.32 11.40 -15.58
C LEU A 177 9.29 11.75 -16.67
N SER A 178 8.02 11.47 -16.46
CA SER A 178 6.94 11.79 -17.39
C SER A 178 5.89 12.66 -16.70
N PRO A 179 6.00 14.00 -16.81
CA PRO A 179 5.06 14.93 -16.17
C PRO A 179 3.60 14.74 -16.61
N GLU A 180 3.37 14.41 -17.89
CA GLU A 180 2.02 14.31 -18.46
C GLU A 180 1.34 12.96 -18.26
N LYS A 181 2.13 11.87 -18.25
CA LYS A 181 1.61 10.49 -18.30
C LYS A 181 2.09 9.59 -17.17
N GLY A 182 3.05 10.05 -16.35
CA GLY A 182 3.60 9.23 -15.27
C GLY A 182 2.58 8.89 -14.18
N GLU A 183 1.59 9.75 -13.96
CA GLU A 183 0.45 9.45 -13.09
C GLU A 183 -0.35 8.23 -13.61
N GLN A 184 -0.67 8.21 -14.90
CA GLN A 184 -1.41 7.12 -15.53
C GLN A 184 -0.60 5.80 -15.50
N MET A 185 0.72 5.90 -15.66
CA MET A 185 1.59 4.73 -15.54
C MET A 185 1.63 4.18 -14.10
N ALA A 186 1.63 5.05 -13.08
CA ALA A 186 1.57 4.61 -11.69
C ALA A 186 0.25 3.87 -11.37
N PHE A 187 -0.88 4.34 -11.91
CA PHE A 187 -2.15 3.61 -11.86
C PHE A 187 -2.09 2.25 -12.56
N ALA A 188 -1.46 2.18 -13.74
CA ALA A 188 -1.29 0.91 -14.45
C ALA A 188 -0.47 -0.10 -13.63
N VAL A 189 0.60 0.35 -12.96
CA VAL A 189 1.38 -0.49 -12.05
C VAL A 189 0.53 -0.99 -10.88
N GLN A 190 -0.27 -0.12 -10.26
CA GLN A 190 -1.19 -0.54 -9.19
C GLN A 190 -2.19 -1.60 -9.67
N GLY A 191 -2.73 -1.46 -10.89
CA GLY A 191 -3.62 -2.45 -11.48
C GLY A 191 -2.95 -3.81 -11.74
N VAL A 192 -1.69 -3.81 -12.19
CA VAL A 192 -0.90 -5.05 -12.31
C VAL A 192 -0.66 -5.68 -10.94
N LEU A 193 -0.32 -4.87 -9.92
CA LEU A 193 -0.16 -5.34 -8.55
C LEU A 193 -1.44 -5.99 -8.01
N LEU A 194 -2.63 -5.45 -8.32
CA LEU A 194 -3.92 -6.05 -7.97
C LEU A 194 -4.11 -7.43 -8.57
N LEU A 195 -3.78 -7.58 -9.87
CA LEU A 195 -3.90 -8.85 -10.59
C LEU A 195 -2.99 -9.92 -9.97
N ILE A 196 -1.71 -9.61 -9.79
CA ILE A 196 -0.73 -10.62 -9.38
C ILE A 196 -0.78 -10.98 -7.88
N SER A 197 -1.42 -10.14 -7.05
CA SER A 197 -1.35 -10.27 -5.59
C SER A 197 -2.34 -11.27 -4.98
N GLY A 198 -3.26 -11.85 -5.77
CA GLY A 198 -4.19 -12.87 -5.25
C GLY A 198 -5.17 -12.34 -4.20
N VAL A 199 -5.61 -11.08 -4.36
CA VAL A 199 -6.57 -10.43 -3.45
C VAL A 199 -7.91 -11.18 -3.44
N TYR A 200 -8.46 -11.42 -4.63
CA TYR A 200 -9.81 -11.99 -4.81
C TYR A 200 -9.81 -13.49 -5.12
N TYR A 201 -8.63 -14.08 -5.35
CA TYR A 201 -8.50 -15.48 -5.74
C TYR A 201 -7.15 -16.04 -5.28
N PRO A 202 -7.03 -17.36 -5.12
CA PRO A 202 -5.75 -17.97 -4.81
C PRO A 202 -4.79 -17.84 -6.01
N ILE A 203 -3.52 -17.62 -5.72
CA ILE A 203 -2.51 -17.34 -6.75
C ILE A 203 -2.29 -18.52 -7.70
N SER A 204 -2.60 -19.74 -7.27
CA SER A 204 -2.49 -20.98 -8.04
C SER A 204 -3.37 -21.02 -9.30
N VAL A 205 -4.36 -20.12 -9.40
CA VAL A 205 -5.22 -19.98 -10.58
C VAL A 205 -4.52 -19.22 -11.71
N LEU A 206 -3.45 -18.47 -11.41
CA LEU A 206 -2.73 -17.70 -12.41
C LEU A 206 -1.95 -18.61 -13.37
N PRO A 207 -1.92 -18.29 -14.68
CA PRO A 207 -1.06 -19.00 -15.63
C PRO A 207 0.42 -18.80 -15.27
N ALA A 208 1.28 -19.74 -15.67
CA ALA A 208 2.69 -19.79 -15.30
C ALA A 208 3.46 -18.45 -15.29
N PRO A 209 3.39 -17.57 -16.32
CA PRO A 209 4.11 -16.29 -16.28
C PRO A 209 3.59 -15.33 -15.19
N LEU A 210 2.27 -15.26 -14.99
CA LEU A 210 1.66 -14.40 -13.97
C LEU A 210 1.88 -14.97 -12.57
N HIS A 211 1.87 -16.29 -12.43
CA HIS A 211 2.18 -16.96 -11.17
C HIS A 211 3.60 -16.65 -10.69
N PHE A 212 4.59 -16.69 -11.60
CA PHE A 212 5.97 -16.34 -11.27
C PHE A 212 6.11 -14.90 -10.78
N VAL A 213 5.50 -13.95 -11.48
CA VAL A 213 5.49 -12.53 -11.08
C VAL A 213 4.75 -12.33 -9.75
N GLY A 214 3.67 -13.09 -9.54
CA GLY A 214 2.92 -13.09 -8.30
C GLY A 214 3.70 -13.59 -7.08
N ILE A 215 4.52 -14.63 -7.23
CA ILE A 215 5.44 -15.09 -6.16
C ILE A 215 6.51 -14.03 -5.88
N LEU A 216 6.96 -13.28 -6.88
CA LEU A 216 7.89 -12.16 -6.68
C LEU A 216 7.23 -10.91 -6.07
N SER A 217 5.91 -10.91 -5.87
CA SER A 217 5.20 -9.77 -5.31
C SER A 217 5.15 -9.85 -3.78
N PRO A 218 5.63 -8.82 -3.06
CA PRO A 218 5.51 -8.77 -1.59
C PRO A 218 4.05 -8.68 -1.13
N LEU A 219 3.15 -8.20 -1.99
CA LEU A 219 1.72 -8.12 -1.67
C LEU A 219 1.13 -9.53 -1.48
N THR A 220 1.60 -10.52 -2.23
CA THR A 220 1.14 -11.91 -2.13
C THR A 220 1.39 -12.48 -0.73
N TYR A 221 2.62 -12.36 -0.23
CA TYR A 221 2.98 -12.85 1.10
C TYR A 221 2.26 -12.08 2.20
N THR A 222 2.08 -10.76 2.02
CA THR A 222 1.34 -9.93 2.97
C THR A 222 -0.14 -10.36 3.04
N LEU A 223 -0.78 -10.56 1.89
CA LEU A 223 -2.18 -10.98 1.81
C LEU A 223 -2.37 -12.38 2.35
N SER A 224 -1.54 -13.33 1.94
CA SER A 224 -1.59 -14.72 2.41
C SER A 224 -1.38 -14.78 3.92
N GLY A 225 -0.31 -14.18 4.42
CA GLY A 225 0.04 -14.24 5.83
C GLY A 225 -1.00 -13.56 6.74
N VAL A 226 -1.48 -12.36 6.38
CA VAL A 226 -2.53 -11.68 7.18
C VAL A 226 -3.84 -12.44 7.10
N ARG A 227 -4.21 -13.00 5.94
CA ARG A 227 -5.42 -13.82 5.80
C ARG A 227 -5.36 -15.06 6.68
N GLU A 228 -4.26 -15.81 6.66
CA GLU A 228 -4.05 -16.98 7.53
C GLU A 228 -4.07 -16.60 9.02
N SER A 229 -3.50 -15.44 9.35
CA SER A 229 -3.51 -14.91 10.71
C SER A 229 -4.91 -14.54 11.23
N LEU A 230 -5.77 -13.99 10.37
CA LEU A 230 -7.12 -13.56 10.73
C LEU A 230 -8.14 -14.70 10.68
N LEU A 231 -8.04 -15.61 9.71
CA LEU A 231 -9.01 -16.69 9.50
C LEU A 231 -8.67 -17.96 10.28
N HIS A 232 -7.39 -18.33 10.36
CA HIS A 232 -6.94 -19.60 10.96
C HIS A 232 -6.10 -19.41 12.23
N GLY A 233 -5.90 -18.18 12.68
CA GLY A 233 -5.18 -17.89 13.93
C GLY A 233 -3.69 -18.22 13.90
N LEU A 234 -3.05 -18.03 12.73
CA LEU A 234 -1.63 -18.34 12.53
C LEU A 234 -0.75 -17.79 13.66
N SER A 235 0.05 -18.66 14.26
CA SER A 235 1.01 -18.28 15.30
C SER A 235 2.16 -17.46 14.71
N LEU A 236 2.78 -16.60 15.53
CA LEU A 236 3.91 -15.78 15.10
C LEU A 236 5.07 -16.64 14.56
N ALA A 237 5.30 -17.81 15.15
CA ALA A 237 6.32 -18.75 14.69
C ALA A 237 6.03 -19.30 13.28
N GLY A 238 4.75 -19.54 12.96
CA GLY A 238 4.33 -19.96 11.62
C GLY A 238 4.45 -18.86 10.57
N ALA A 239 4.35 -17.59 10.98
CA ALA A 239 4.49 -16.43 10.09
C ALA A 239 5.95 -15.98 9.87
N LEU A 240 6.92 -16.52 10.62
CA LEU A 240 8.33 -16.14 10.50
C LEU A 240 8.91 -16.31 9.09
N PRO A 241 8.60 -17.37 8.32
CA PRO A 241 9.07 -17.51 6.94
C PRO A 241 8.58 -16.37 6.04
N ASP A 242 7.28 -16.05 6.10
CA ASP A 242 6.68 -14.97 5.31
C ASP A 242 7.27 -13.60 5.70
N ILE A 243 7.42 -13.35 7.01
CA ILE A 243 8.07 -12.14 7.52
C ILE A 243 9.52 -12.06 7.03
N GLY A 244 10.26 -13.16 7.07
CA GLY A 244 11.65 -13.22 6.59
C GLY A 244 11.76 -12.90 5.11
N ILE A 245 10.86 -13.44 4.28
CA ILE A 245 10.80 -13.14 2.84
C ILE A 245 10.47 -11.66 2.63
N LEU A 246 9.47 -11.11 3.32
CA LEU A 246 9.09 -9.69 3.22
C LEU A 246 10.23 -8.75 3.61
N LEU A 247 10.95 -9.06 4.69
CA LEU A 247 12.10 -8.28 5.14
C LEU A 247 13.24 -8.36 4.11
N LEU A 248 13.53 -9.55 3.56
CA LEU A 248 14.53 -9.73 2.52
C LEU A 248 14.17 -8.92 1.26
N MET A 249 12.92 -9.00 0.82
CA MET A 249 12.41 -8.19 -0.29
C MET A 249 12.53 -6.70 0.01
N GLY A 250 12.22 -6.25 1.23
CA GLY A 250 12.39 -4.87 1.67
C GLY A 250 13.85 -4.40 1.61
N VAL A 251 14.77 -5.21 2.13
CA VAL A 251 16.23 -4.93 2.12
C VAL A 251 16.79 -4.84 0.70
N ILE A 252 16.19 -5.51 -0.28
CA ILE A 252 16.61 -5.43 -1.69
C ILE A 252 15.90 -4.28 -2.42
N LEU A 253 14.58 -4.19 -2.29
CA LEU A 253 13.74 -3.25 -3.03
C LEU A 253 13.96 -1.80 -2.61
N VAL A 254 14.16 -1.52 -1.31
CA VAL A 254 14.35 -0.14 -0.83
C VAL A 254 15.66 0.46 -1.36
N PRO A 255 16.83 -0.17 -1.23
CA PRO A 255 18.06 0.38 -1.82
C PRO A 255 17.99 0.47 -3.35
N ALA A 256 17.41 -0.53 -4.02
CA ALA A 256 17.26 -0.52 -5.47
C ALA A 256 16.35 0.62 -5.97
N SER A 257 15.22 0.85 -5.28
CA SER A 257 14.29 1.93 -5.62
C SER A 257 14.91 3.30 -5.36
N VAL A 258 15.62 3.47 -4.26
CA VAL A 258 16.33 4.72 -3.92
C VAL A 258 17.44 5.01 -4.93
N TRP A 259 18.19 4.00 -5.34
CA TRP A 259 19.21 4.15 -6.38
C TRP A 259 18.60 4.57 -7.72
N CYS A 260 17.51 3.92 -8.14
CA CYS A 260 16.77 4.27 -9.36
C CYS A 260 16.23 5.71 -9.28
N PHE A 261 15.63 6.07 -8.14
CA PHE A 261 15.09 7.40 -7.89
C PHE A 261 16.16 8.49 -7.98
N ASN A 262 17.32 8.30 -7.34
CA ASN A 262 18.42 9.27 -7.40
C ASN A 262 18.91 9.48 -8.83
N ARG A 263 18.98 8.41 -9.65
CA ARG A 263 19.34 8.51 -11.07
C ARG A 263 18.29 9.27 -11.87
N ALA A 264 17.01 8.97 -11.62
CA ALA A 264 15.89 9.66 -12.25
C ALA A 264 15.84 11.14 -11.87
N GLU A 265 16.13 11.50 -10.62
CA GLU A 265 16.21 12.89 -10.15
C GLU A 265 17.30 13.67 -10.89
N VAL A 266 18.52 13.13 -10.99
CA VAL A 266 19.61 13.78 -11.72
C VAL A 266 19.23 13.99 -13.19
N ARG A 267 18.58 12.99 -13.80
CA ARG A 267 18.09 13.09 -15.17
C ARG A 267 17.00 14.15 -15.33
N ALA A 268 16.01 14.16 -14.43
CA ALA A 268 14.92 15.13 -14.43
C ALA A 268 15.43 16.57 -14.29
N LYS A 269 16.41 16.80 -13.41
CA LYS A 269 17.07 18.11 -13.25
C LYS A 269 17.82 18.54 -14.52
N ARG A 270 18.55 17.64 -15.17
CA ARG A 270 19.27 17.95 -16.42
C ARG A 270 18.34 18.27 -17.59
N LEU A 271 17.19 17.62 -17.65
CA LEU A 271 16.22 17.78 -18.73
C LEU A 271 15.20 18.90 -18.46
N GLY A 272 15.22 19.56 -17.29
CA GLY A 272 14.27 20.61 -16.96
C GLY A 272 12.85 20.13 -16.61
N LEU A 273 12.64 18.82 -16.46
CA LEU A 273 11.33 18.16 -16.34
C LEU A 273 10.59 18.42 -15.01
N LEU A 274 11.10 19.33 -14.17
CA LEU A 274 10.49 19.68 -12.88
C LEU A 274 9.35 20.69 -13.05
N LYS A 275 9.34 21.47 -14.13
CA LYS A 275 8.27 22.42 -14.41
C LYS A 275 6.96 21.69 -14.69
N ARG A 276 5.85 22.35 -14.31
CA ARG A 276 4.49 21.87 -14.60
C ARG A 276 4.18 21.85 -16.11
N SER A 277 4.89 22.64 -16.91
CA SER A 277 4.60 22.87 -18.32
C SER A 277 5.51 22.13 -19.32
N GLY A 278 6.40 21.25 -18.85
CA GLY A 278 7.47 20.66 -19.67
C GLY A 278 8.78 21.43 -19.56
#